data_AF-A0A0M2NV61-F1
#
_entry.id   AF-A0A0M2NV61-F1
#
_cell.length_a   1.000
_cell.length_b   1.000
_cell.length_c   1.000
_cell.angle_alpha   90.00
_cell.angle_beta   90.00
_cell.angle_gamma   90.00
#
_symmetry.space_group_name_H-M   'P 1'
#
loop_
_entity.id
_entity.type
_entity.pdbx_description
1 polymer ?
#
loop_
_entity_poly.entity_id
_entity_poly.type
_entity_poly.pdbx_seq_one_letter_code
_entity_poly.pdbx_strand_id
1 'polypeptide(L)'
;MTAVGDNNPYVLAIILGLIIPVTGMTPLSSMVLTSLLGLTGLPMAIGALTCTGSSFVNFIMFKQLKIGNASKAFAVAVEPLTQIDIIAKYPLQLYGTNALIGVVNACIVTFSGLVINVTGMATPIAGAIVLFGFNDPIKSVITIVTVSITSILLSLVIGKMINKFNMTSLNFNLPRMKKQTN
;
A
#
# COMPACT_ATOMS: atom_id res chain seq x y z
N MET A 1 -11.11 -23.85 5.01
CA MET A 1 -10.84 -23.59 3.58
C MET A 1 -9.34 -23.53 3.44
N THR A 2 -8.73 -24.39 2.63
CA THR A 2 -7.29 -24.42 2.36
C THR A 2 -6.93 -23.19 1.53
N ALA A 3 -6.76 -22.05 2.21
CA ALA A 3 -6.18 -20.87 1.60
C ALA A 3 -4.75 -21.21 1.18
N VAL A 4 -4.24 -20.48 0.18
CA VAL A 4 -2.91 -20.59 -0.44
C VAL A 4 -1.72 -20.50 0.56
N GLY A 5 -1.99 -20.45 1.87
CA GLY A 5 -1.00 -20.37 2.96
C GLY A 5 -0.42 -21.71 3.44
N ASP A 6 -1.01 -22.87 3.15
CA ASP A 6 -0.53 -24.16 3.74
C ASP A 6 0.74 -24.70 3.07
N ASN A 7 1.01 -24.36 1.79
CA ASN A 7 2.18 -24.86 1.06
C ASN A 7 3.30 -23.83 0.85
N ASN A 8 3.01 -22.51 0.90
CA ASN A 8 4.06 -21.49 0.79
C ASN A 8 3.60 -20.10 1.30
N PRO A 9 3.97 -19.69 2.53
CA PRO A 9 3.59 -18.39 3.09
C PRO A 9 4.11 -17.19 2.26
N TYR A 10 5.16 -17.37 1.45
CA TYR A 10 5.67 -16.33 0.56
C TYR A 10 4.82 -16.13 -0.69
N VAL A 11 4.16 -17.17 -1.20
CA VAL A 11 3.22 -17.01 -2.33
C VAL A 11 2.02 -16.17 -1.90
N LEU A 12 1.50 -16.44 -0.71
CA LEU A 12 0.47 -15.61 -0.11
C LEU A 12 0.94 -14.17 0.07
N ALA A 13 2.17 -13.97 0.56
CA ALA A 13 2.77 -12.65 0.73
C ALA A 13 2.83 -11.87 -0.60
N ILE A 14 3.26 -12.52 -1.68
CA ILE A 14 3.33 -11.89 -3.01
C ILE A 14 1.95 -11.45 -3.49
N ILE A 15 0.94 -12.32 -3.36
CA ILE A 15 -0.43 -12.02 -3.82
C ILE A 15 -1.03 -10.86 -3.01
N LEU A 16 -0.95 -10.93 -1.68
CA LEU A 16 -1.52 -9.92 -0.80
C LEU A 16 -0.75 -8.59 -0.90
N GLY A 17 0.57 -8.64 -0.99
CA GLY A 17 1.43 -7.49 -1.18
C GLY A 17 1.21 -6.77 -2.51
N LEU A 18 0.75 -7.48 -3.54
CA LEU A 18 0.39 -6.88 -4.83
C LEU A 18 -0.99 -6.21 -4.79
N ILE A 19 -1.99 -6.88 -4.21
CA ILE A 19 -3.39 -6.45 -4.32
C ILE A 19 -3.76 -5.42 -3.24
N ILE A 20 -3.37 -5.65 -1.98
CA ILE A 20 -3.85 -4.84 -0.85
C ILE A 20 -3.38 -3.37 -0.94
N PRO A 21 -2.10 -3.07 -1.21
CA PRO A 21 -1.64 -1.68 -1.33
C PRO A 21 -2.31 -0.92 -2.47
N VAL A 22 -2.58 -1.60 -3.59
CA VAL A 22 -3.25 -1.00 -4.75
C VAL A 22 -4.71 -0.71 -4.42
N THR A 23 -5.41 -1.67 -3.82
CA THR A 23 -6.83 -1.52 -3.46
C THR A 23 -7.06 -0.50 -2.34
N GLY A 24 -6.06 -0.25 -1.49
CA GLY A 24 -6.09 0.84 -0.52
C GLY A 24 -6.09 2.23 -1.13
N MET A 25 -5.72 2.36 -2.41
CA MET A 25 -5.76 3.64 -3.15
C MET A 25 -6.92 3.73 -4.15
N THR A 26 -7.72 2.68 -4.29
CA THR A 26 -8.90 2.64 -5.17
C THR A 26 -10.19 2.83 -4.36
N PRO A 27 -11.32 3.19 -5.00
CA PRO A 27 -12.61 3.33 -4.30
C PRO A 27 -13.12 2.05 -3.62
N LEU A 28 -12.52 0.88 -3.88
CA LEU A 28 -12.94 -0.40 -3.32
C LEU A 28 -12.55 -0.56 -1.84
N SER A 29 -11.57 0.22 -1.35
CA SER A 29 -11.00 0.19 0.00
C SER A 29 -10.37 -1.15 0.40
N SER A 30 -9.11 -1.09 0.85
CA SER A 30 -8.38 -2.25 1.37
C SER A 30 -9.02 -2.82 2.65
N MET A 31 -9.67 -1.98 3.47
CA MET A 31 -10.40 -2.43 4.67
C MET A 31 -11.57 -3.34 4.30
N VAL A 32 -12.39 -2.93 3.33
CA VAL A 32 -13.54 -3.73 2.88
C VAL A 32 -13.06 -5.02 2.25
N LEU A 33 -12.06 -4.96 1.37
CA LEU A 33 -11.50 -6.14 0.73
C LEU A 33 -10.98 -7.18 1.74
N THR A 34 -10.16 -6.75 2.70
CA THR A 34 -9.60 -7.67 3.71
C THR A 34 -10.65 -8.24 4.65
N SER A 35 -11.75 -7.51 4.90
CA SER A 35 -12.90 -8.01 5.64
C SER A 35 -13.69 -9.06 4.86
N LEU A 36 -13.97 -8.80 3.57
CA LEU A 36 -14.67 -9.76 2.69
C LEU A 36 -13.87 -11.04 2.46
N LEU A 37 -12.54 -10.95 2.40
CA LEU A 37 -11.65 -12.10 2.30
C LEU A 37 -11.45 -12.83 3.65
N GLY A 38 -11.97 -12.29 4.75
CA GLY A 38 -11.83 -12.88 6.08
C GLY A 38 -10.37 -12.98 6.55
N LEU A 39 -9.51 -12.04 6.15
CA LEU A 39 -8.09 -12.10 6.47
C LEU A 39 -7.86 -11.89 7.97
N THR A 40 -7.19 -12.85 8.60
CA THR A 40 -6.76 -12.78 10.01
C THR A 40 -5.36 -13.37 10.13
N GLY A 41 -4.71 -13.16 11.28
CA GLY A 41 -3.36 -13.63 11.54
C GLY A 41 -2.32 -12.95 10.65
N LEU A 42 -1.43 -13.75 10.07
CA LEU A 42 -0.35 -13.29 9.18
C LEU A 42 -0.85 -12.60 7.89
N PRO A 43 -1.83 -13.14 7.13
CA PRO A 43 -2.40 -12.45 5.97
C PRO A 43 -2.85 -11.02 6.26
N MET A 44 -3.45 -10.79 7.44
CA MET A 44 -3.91 -9.47 7.86
C MET A 44 -2.76 -8.54 8.24
N ALA A 45 -1.73 -9.05 8.92
CA ALA A 45 -0.53 -8.28 9.22
C ALA A 45 0.19 -7.82 7.95
N ILE A 46 0.27 -8.70 6.93
CA ILE A 46 0.78 -8.34 5.60
C ILE A 46 -0.04 -7.19 5.02
N GLY A 47 -1.36 -7.29 5.02
CA GLY A 47 -2.23 -6.23 4.51
C GLY A 47 -2.04 -4.89 5.24
N ALA A 48 -2.01 -4.92 6.56
CA ALA A 48 -1.82 -3.73 7.39
C ALA A 48 -0.47 -3.04 7.13
N LEU A 49 0.62 -3.79 7.12
CA LEU A 49 1.95 -3.20 6.97
C LEU A 49 2.32 -2.84 5.53
N THR A 50 1.78 -3.54 4.55
CA THR A 50 1.95 -3.13 3.15
C THR A 50 1.17 -1.85 2.84
N CYS A 51 -0.03 -1.66 3.45
CA CYS A 51 -0.73 -0.37 3.44
C CYS A 51 0.04 0.73 4.18
N THR A 52 0.65 0.42 5.32
CA THR A 52 1.53 1.36 6.06
C THR A 52 2.73 1.77 5.21
N GLY A 53 3.38 0.82 4.52
CA GLY A 53 4.47 1.09 3.58
C GLY A 53 4.03 1.96 2.41
N SER A 54 2.84 1.68 1.85
CA SER A 54 2.23 2.44 0.74
C SER A 54 2.11 3.94 1.03
N SER A 55 1.84 4.32 2.29
CA SER A 55 1.86 5.74 2.72
C SER A 55 3.18 6.44 2.46
N PHE A 56 4.30 5.79 2.80
CA PHE A 56 5.62 6.34 2.55
C PHE A 56 5.95 6.35 1.06
N VAL A 57 5.58 5.30 0.33
CA VAL A 57 5.74 5.24 -1.13
C VAL A 57 5.02 6.42 -1.78
N ASN A 58 3.75 6.63 -1.44
CA ASN A 58 2.94 7.70 -2.01
C ASN A 58 3.49 9.08 -1.69
N PHE A 59 3.93 9.32 -0.45
CA PHE A 59 4.57 10.57 -0.06
C PHE A 59 5.79 10.88 -0.95
N ILE A 60 6.67 9.90 -1.13
CA ILE A 60 7.89 10.04 -1.92
C ILE A 60 7.57 10.19 -3.41
N MET A 61 6.61 9.42 -3.94
CA MET A 61 6.18 9.51 -5.34
C MET A 61 5.59 10.88 -5.65
N PHE A 62 4.72 11.41 -4.81
CA PHE A 62 4.14 12.74 -5.01
C PHE A 62 5.24 13.82 -5.03
N LYS A 63 6.25 13.69 -4.17
CA LYS A 63 7.39 14.61 -4.13
C LYS A 63 8.31 14.47 -5.34
N GLN A 64 8.64 13.25 -5.75
CA GLN A 64 9.58 13.00 -6.86
C GLN A 64 8.97 13.30 -8.23
N LEU A 65 7.68 13.02 -8.41
CA LEU A 65 6.96 13.27 -9.65
C LEU A 65 6.34 14.68 -9.69
N LYS A 66 6.55 15.48 -8.63
CA LYS A 66 5.99 16.84 -8.47
C LYS A 66 4.46 16.87 -8.66
N ILE A 67 3.78 15.85 -8.14
CA ILE A 67 2.33 15.71 -8.24
C ILE A 67 1.69 16.55 -7.12
N GLY A 68 1.14 17.70 -7.49
CA GLY A 68 0.49 18.62 -6.56
C GLY A 68 1.46 19.30 -5.57
N ASN A 69 0.90 19.80 -4.46
CA ASN A 69 1.65 20.55 -3.44
C ASN A 69 2.04 19.63 -2.27
N ALA A 70 2.97 20.10 -1.41
CA ALA A 70 3.43 19.35 -0.23
C ALA A 70 2.27 18.90 0.69
N SER A 71 1.24 19.73 0.87
CA SER A 71 0.04 19.37 1.64
C SER A 71 -0.71 18.19 1.05
N LYS A 72 -0.77 18.07 -0.28
CA LYS A 72 -1.43 16.94 -0.96
C LYS A 72 -0.59 15.67 -0.83
N ALA A 73 0.74 15.78 -0.96
CA ALA A 73 1.64 14.66 -0.72
C ALA A 73 1.47 14.09 0.70
N PHE A 74 1.33 14.98 1.70
CA PHE A 74 1.06 14.57 3.08
C PHE A 74 -0.35 13.98 3.25
N ALA A 75 -1.38 14.58 2.64
CA ALA A 75 -2.74 14.05 2.69
C ALA A 75 -2.83 12.63 2.14
N VAL A 76 -2.16 12.33 1.02
CA VAL A 76 -2.13 10.97 0.44
C VAL A 76 -1.33 10.00 1.30
N ALA A 77 -0.29 10.47 2.00
CA ALA A 77 0.44 9.62 2.93
C ALA A 77 -0.44 9.18 4.11
N VAL A 78 -1.24 10.09 4.65
CA VAL A 78 -2.15 9.82 5.77
C VAL A 78 -3.33 8.97 5.32
N GLU A 79 -4.01 9.41 4.26
CA GLU A 79 -5.22 8.78 3.74
C GLU A 79 -5.26 8.92 2.21
N PRO A 80 -4.79 7.90 1.45
CA PRO A 80 -4.72 7.98 -0.01
C PRO A 80 -6.11 8.15 -0.65
N LEU A 81 -7.16 7.67 0.01
CA LEU A 81 -8.54 7.80 -0.44
C LEU A 81 -9.02 9.26 -0.54
N THR A 82 -8.34 10.21 0.12
CA THR A 82 -8.67 11.64 0.03
C THR A 82 -8.27 12.29 -1.30
N GLN A 83 -7.37 11.68 -2.08
CA GLN A 83 -6.90 12.26 -3.35
C GLN A 83 -6.95 11.24 -4.50
N ILE A 84 -7.94 10.34 -4.51
CA ILE A 84 -8.11 9.34 -5.58
C ILE A 84 -8.12 9.98 -6.96
N ASP A 85 -8.73 11.16 -7.11
CA ASP A 85 -8.79 11.89 -8.39
C ASP A 85 -7.41 12.23 -8.96
N ILE A 86 -6.41 12.40 -8.08
CA ILE A 86 -5.02 12.68 -8.46
C ILE A 86 -4.28 11.38 -8.71
N ILE A 87 -4.48 10.39 -7.84
CA ILE A 87 -3.83 9.08 -7.95
C ILE A 87 -4.23 8.39 -9.27
N ALA A 88 -5.52 8.45 -9.63
CA ALA A 88 -6.06 7.85 -10.83
C ALA A 88 -5.50 8.45 -12.13
N LYS A 89 -4.94 9.67 -12.11
CA LYS A 89 -4.27 10.28 -13.28
C LYS A 89 -2.89 9.68 -13.55
N TYR A 90 -2.27 9.07 -12.54
CA TYR A 90 -0.95 8.46 -12.62
C TYR A 90 -0.99 6.98 -12.18
N PRO A 91 -1.83 6.15 -12.83
CA PRO A 91 -2.11 4.81 -12.34
C PRO A 91 -0.88 3.91 -12.44
N LEU A 92 -0.11 4.01 -13.52
CA LEU A 92 1.08 3.17 -13.71
C LEU A 92 2.16 3.50 -12.68
N GLN A 93 2.37 4.79 -12.43
CA GLN A 93 3.41 5.28 -11.53
C GLN A 93 3.05 5.00 -10.07
N LEU A 94 1.79 5.18 -9.67
CA LEU A 94 1.38 5.02 -8.28
C LEU A 94 0.94 3.59 -7.96
N TYR A 95 0.03 2.99 -8.73
CA TYR A 95 -0.40 1.61 -8.47
C TYR A 95 0.72 0.61 -8.76
N GLY A 96 1.47 0.80 -9.85
CA GLY A 96 2.61 -0.07 -10.18
C GLY A 96 3.71 -0.04 -9.12
N THR A 97 4.12 1.16 -8.69
CA THR A 97 5.16 1.29 -7.64
C THR A 97 4.70 0.70 -6.32
N ASN A 98 3.46 0.94 -5.90
CA ASN A 98 2.93 0.38 -4.66
C ASN A 98 2.76 -1.14 -4.71
N ALA A 99 2.38 -1.71 -5.85
CA ALA A 99 2.32 -3.16 -6.02
C ALA A 99 3.73 -3.78 -5.88
N LEU A 100 4.73 -3.22 -6.57
CA LEU A 100 6.10 -3.75 -6.54
C LEU A 100 6.73 -3.65 -5.14
N ILE A 101 6.63 -2.49 -4.50
CA ILE A 101 7.15 -2.29 -3.15
C ILE A 101 6.32 -3.10 -2.13
N GLY A 102 5.01 -3.21 -2.36
CA GLY A 102 4.09 -4.00 -1.54
C GLY A 102 4.48 -5.48 -1.46
N VAL A 103 4.91 -6.09 -2.57
CA VAL A 103 5.44 -7.47 -2.58
C VAL A 103 6.70 -7.59 -1.70
N VAL A 104 7.64 -6.65 -1.81
CA VAL A 104 8.87 -6.67 -1.00
C VAL A 104 8.55 -6.53 0.48
N ASN A 105 7.67 -5.58 0.82
CA ASN A 105 7.22 -5.36 2.19
C ASN A 105 6.45 -6.57 2.73
N ALA A 106 5.63 -7.23 1.91
CA ALA A 106 4.91 -8.42 2.33
C ALA A 106 5.88 -9.55 2.73
N CYS A 107 6.96 -9.76 1.97
CA CYS A 107 7.99 -10.73 2.33
C CYS A 107 8.66 -10.41 3.67
N ILE A 108 8.94 -9.13 3.95
CA ILE A 108 9.52 -8.68 5.23
C ILE A 108 8.56 -8.97 6.40
N VAL A 109 7.28 -8.70 6.21
CA VAL A 109 6.25 -8.95 7.23
C VAL A 109 6.05 -10.44 7.47
N THR A 110 6.07 -11.25 6.40
CA THR A 110 6.06 -12.71 6.46
C THR A 110 7.25 -13.26 7.24
N PHE A 111 8.46 -12.75 6.97
CA PHE A 111 9.66 -13.12 7.72
C PHE A 111 9.56 -12.73 9.20
N SER A 112 8.95 -11.57 9.47
CA SER A 112 8.73 -11.10 10.84
C SER A 112 7.68 -11.93 11.55
N GLY A 113 6.75 -12.60 10.86
CA GLY A 113 5.75 -13.46 11.50
C GLY A 113 4.83 -12.70 12.45
N LEU A 114 4.49 -11.44 12.12
CA LEU A 114 3.51 -10.66 12.87
C LEU A 114 2.09 -11.12 12.54
N VAL A 115 1.17 -10.95 13.49
CA VAL A 115 -0.23 -11.37 13.34
C VAL A 115 -1.20 -10.27 13.71
N ILE A 116 -2.34 -10.19 13.02
CA ILE A 116 -3.47 -9.35 13.39
C ILE A 116 -4.73 -10.21 13.36
N ASN A 117 -5.32 -10.47 14.53
CA ASN A 117 -6.46 -11.39 14.67
C ASN A 117 -7.82 -10.68 14.57
N VAL A 118 -7.86 -9.59 13.80
CA VAL A 118 -9.07 -8.81 13.50
C VAL A 118 -9.07 -8.47 12.02
N THR A 119 -10.21 -8.65 11.35
CA THR A 119 -10.33 -8.35 9.93
C THR A 119 -10.40 -6.84 9.68
N GLY A 120 -10.18 -6.42 8.44
CA GLY A 120 -10.41 -5.03 8.02
C GLY A 120 -9.35 -4.01 8.44
N MET A 121 -8.23 -4.43 9.02
CA MET A 121 -7.20 -3.50 9.53
C MET A 121 -6.14 -3.09 8.49
N ALA A 122 -6.45 -3.18 7.20
CA ALA A 122 -5.53 -2.83 6.11
C ALA A 122 -5.58 -1.33 5.84
N THR A 123 -5.00 -0.54 6.74
CA THR A 123 -4.99 0.93 6.66
C THR A 123 -3.59 1.48 6.98
N PRO A 124 -3.22 2.64 6.41
CA PRO A 124 -1.98 3.37 6.68
C PRO A 124 -1.54 3.49 8.13
N ILE A 125 -2.42 4.02 8.98
CA ILE A 125 -2.07 4.44 10.35
C ILE A 125 -2.58 3.42 11.36
N ALA A 126 -3.87 3.06 11.27
CA ALA A 126 -4.45 2.11 12.22
C ALA A 126 -3.88 0.70 12.03
N GLY A 127 -3.51 0.30 10.81
CA GLY A 127 -2.85 -0.99 10.56
C GLY A 127 -1.54 -1.15 11.32
N ALA A 128 -0.71 -0.10 11.38
CA ALA A 128 0.53 -0.11 12.16
C ALA A 128 0.26 -0.17 13.68
N ILE A 129 -0.73 0.59 14.15
CA ILE A 129 -1.05 0.68 15.59
C ILE A 129 -1.65 -0.63 16.11
N VAL A 130 -2.51 -1.29 15.33
CA VAL A 130 -3.18 -2.52 15.76
C VAL A 130 -2.20 -3.66 16.02
N LEU A 131 -1.02 -3.66 15.40
CA LEU A 131 0.01 -4.67 15.67
C LEU A 131 0.42 -4.74 17.14
N PHE A 132 0.42 -3.61 17.85
CA PHE A 132 0.75 -3.56 19.28
C PHE A 132 -0.27 -4.29 20.16
N GLY A 133 -1.50 -4.50 19.67
CA GLY A 133 -2.52 -5.26 20.37
C GLY A 133 -2.37 -6.78 20.28
N PHE A 134 -1.58 -7.28 19.33
CA PHE A 134 -1.49 -8.71 19.01
C PHE A 134 -0.06 -9.28 19.00
N ASN A 135 0.98 -8.44 19.16
CA ASN A 135 2.38 -8.84 19.03
C ASN A 135 3.27 -8.10 20.04
N ASP A 136 4.49 -8.60 20.22
CA ASP A 136 5.52 -7.93 21.00
C ASP A 136 5.82 -6.52 20.47
N PRO A 137 5.76 -5.46 21.31
CA PRO A 137 5.92 -4.08 20.87
C PRO A 137 7.25 -3.81 20.15
N ILE A 138 8.34 -4.41 20.64
CA ILE A 138 9.67 -4.23 20.05
C ILE A 138 9.71 -4.80 18.63
N LYS A 139 9.14 -6.00 18.44
CA LYS A 139 9.08 -6.67 17.14
C LYS A 139 8.21 -5.90 16.15
N SER A 140 7.08 -5.37 16.61
CA SER A 140 6.21 -4.51 15.81
C SER A 140 6.91 -3.23 15.38
N VAL A 141 7.60 -2.52 16.29
CA VAL A 141 8.36 -1.30 15.94
C VAL A 141 9.45 -1.61 14.92
N ILE A 142 10.25 -2.66 15.13
CA ILE A 142 11.34 -3.03 14.20
C ILE A 142 10.77 -3.32 12.81
N THR A 143 9.66 -4.05 12.72
CA THR A 143 9.05 -4.40 11.44
C THR A 143 8.47 -3.17 10.75
N ILE A 144 7.77 -2.29 11.47
CA ILE A 144 7.24 -1.03 10.95
C ILE A 144 8.38 -0.16 10.40
N VAL A 145 9.44 0.03 11.19
CA VAL A 145 10.61 0.82 10.78
C VAL A 145 11.28 0.21 9.55
N THR A 146 11.44 -1.12 9.51
CA THR A 146 12.02 -1.82 8.36
C THR A 146 11.18 -1.58 7.11
N VAL A 147 9.86 -1.79 7.19
CA VAL A 147 8.91 -1.55 6.09
C VAL A 147 8.92 -0.07 5.66
N SER A 148 9.01 0.87 6.59
CA SER A 148 9.11 2.30 6.27
C SER A 148 10.40 2.62 5.51
N ILE A 149 11.55 2.13 5.98
CA ILE A 149 12.85 2.37 5.35
C ILE A 149 12.89 1.75 3.95
N THR A 150 12.44 0.49 3.80
CA THR A 150 12.40 -0.16 2.49
C THR A 150 11.47 0.56 1.52
N SER A 151 10.30 1.00 2.01
CA SER A 151 9.36 1.78 1.21
C SER A 151 9.97 3.09 0.72
N ILE A 152 10.66 3.84 1.58
CA ILE A 152 11.33 5.09 1.21
C ILE A 152 12.47 4.82 0.21
N LEU A 153 13.35 3.85 0.47
CA LEU A 153 14.48 3.58 -0.41
C LEU A 153 14.04 3.11 -1.79
N LEU A 154 13.13 2.14 -1.87
CA LEU A 154 12.64 1.63 -3.15
C LEU A 154 11.84 2.69 -3.90
N SER A 155 11.00 3.46 -3.23
CA SER A 155 10.27 4.56 -3.88
C SER A 155 11.23 5.62 -4.41
N LEU A 156 12.31 5.96 -3.69
CA LEU A 156 13.30 6.90 -4.19
C LEU A 156 14.01 6.40 -5.47
N VAL A 157 14.31 5.10 -5.55
CA VAL A 157 14.93 4.47 -6.73
C VAL A 157 13.95 4.44 -7.90
N ILE A 158 12.72 3.95 -7.67
CA ILE A 158 11.70 3.80 -8.70
C ILE A 158 11.28 5.16 -9.26
N GLY A 159 11.06 6.18 -8.44
CA GLY A 159 10.64 7.48 -8.98
C GLY A 159 11.77 8.25 -9.67
N LYS A 160 13.04 8.05 -9.27
CA LYS A 160 14.19 8.50 -10.08
C LYS A 160 14.21 7.81 -11.45
N MET A 161 13.96 6.51 -11.48
CA MET A 161 13.88 5.73 -12.72
C MET A 161 12.73 6.24 -13.62
N ILE A 162 11.53 6.43 -13.08
CA ILE A 162 10.35 6.97 -13.79
C ILE A 162 10.66 8.35 -14.39
N ASN A 163 11.27 9.25 -13.61
CA ASN A 163 11.68 10.57 -14.08
C ASN A 163 12.72 10.50 -15.21
N LYS A 164 13.66 9.55 -15.14
CA LYS A 164 14.68 9.36 -16.18
C LYS A 164 14.09 8.84 -17.50
N PHE A 165 13.08 7.98 -17.43
CA PHE A 165 12.40 7.43 -18.61
C PHE A 165 11.28 8.32 -19.16
N ASN A 166 11.11 9.53 -18.61
CA ASN A 166 10.10 10.50 -19.05
C ASN A 166 8.66 9.93 -19.10
N MET A 167 8.36 8.92 -18.27
CA MET A 167 7.05 8.26 -18.22
C MET A 167 5.96 9.15 -17.59
N THR A 168 6.28 10.39 -17.22
CA THR A 168 5.35 11.41 -16.73
C THR A 168 4.33 11.85 -17.78
N SER A 169 4.55 11.52 -19.07
CA SER A 169 3.63 11.80 -20.18
C SER A 169 2.60 10.71 -20.47
N LEU A 170 2.62 9.58 -19.76
CA LEU A 170 1.59 8.53 -19.85
C LEU A 170 0.33 8.94 -19.08
N ASN A 171 -0.26 10.08 -19.47
CA ASN A 171 -1.63 10.44 -19.10
C ASN A 171 -2.56 9.52 -19.90
N PHE A 172 -3.01 8.43 -19.28
CA PHE A 172 -4.21 7.76 -19.77
C PHE A 172 -5.36 8.76 -19.58
N ASN A 173 -5.85 9.31 -20.68
CA ASN A 173 -7.07 10.12 -20.69
C ASN A 173 -8.20 9.26 -20.12
N LEU A 174 -8.55 9.48 -18.86
CA LEU A 174 -9.79 8.93 -18.31
C LEU A 174 -10.96 9.50 -19.14
N PRO A 175 -11.88 8.65 -19.62
CA PRO A 175 -13.11 9.15 -20.21
C PRO A 175 -13.81 10.00 -19.15
N ARG A 176 -13.90 11.31 -19.45
CA ARG A 176 -14.60 12.29 -18.63
C ARG A 176 -16.02 11.79 -18.42
N MET A 177 -16.33 11.28 -17.23
CA MET A 177 -17.72 10.99 -16.85
C MET A 177 -18.49 12.30 -17.01
N LYS A 178 -19.37 12.35 -18.02
CA LYS A 178 -20.35 13.42 -18.14
C LYS A 178 -21.10 13.45 -16.82
N LYS A 179 -21.09 14.61 -16.13
CA LYS A 179 -22.06 14.89 -15.08
C LYS A 179 -23.44 14.51 -15.65
N GLN A 180 -24.05 13.46 -15.13
CA GLN A 180 -25.48 13.25 -15.30
C GLN A 180 -26.15 14.38 -14.52
N THR A 181 -26.48 15.45 -15.24
CA THR A 181 -27.61 16.30 -14.90
C THR A 181 -28.86 15.50 -15.23
N ASN A 182 -29.56 15.06 -14.19
CA ASN A 182 -31.03 15.11 -14.02
C ASN A 182 -31.36 14.59 -12.64
#